data_AF-A0A921CJP7-F1
#
_entry.id   AF-A0A921CJP7-F1
#
_cell.length_a   1.000
_cell.length_b   1.000
_cell.length_c   1.000
_cell.angle_alpha   90.00
_cell.angle_beta   90.00
_cell.angle_gamma   90.00
#
_symmetry.space_group_name_H-M   'P 1'
#
loop_
_entity.id
_entity.type
_entity.pdbx_description
1 polymer ?
#
loop_
_entity_poly.entity_id
_entity_poly.type
_entity_poly.pdbx_seq_one_letter_code
_entity_poly.pdbx_strand_id
1 'polypeptide(L)' 'MIRVNNRDEVEWEEGLTVSGLLERFRYTFPHIIVSINGEVVPREEYPTR' A
#
# COMPACT_ATOMS: atom_id res chain seq x y z
N MET A 1 -11.99 5.30 4.14
CA MET A 1 -11.25 4.43 5.08
C MET A 1 -10.76 3.13 4.47
N ILE A 2 -9.45 2.90 4.53
CA ILE A 2 -8.76 1.63 4.26
C ILE A 2 -8.04 1.17 5.54
N ARG A 3 -7.85 -0.15 5.69
CA ARG A 3 -7.11 -0.73 6.81
C ARG A 3 -5.80 -1.33 6.33
N VAL A 4 -4.69 -0.94 6.94
CA VAL A 4 -3.34 -1.40 6.58
C VAL A 4 -2.81 -2.32 7.67
N ASN A 5 -2.40 -3.53 7.28
CA ASN A 5 -1.79 -4.55 8.16
C ASN A 5 -2.56 -4.80 9.46
N ASN A 6 -3.89 -4.74 9.41
CA ASN A 6 -4.79 -4.88 10.55
C ASN A 6 -4.53 -3.89 11.72
N ARG A 7 -3.75 -2.83 11.50
CA ARG A 7 -3.31 -1.89 12.55
C ARG A 7 -3.75 -0.47 12.28
N ASP A 8 -3.40 0.05 11.10
CA ASP A 8 -3.58 1.47 10.79
C ASP A 8 -4.86 1.67 9.98
N GLU A 9 -5.65 2.67 10.36
CA GLU A 9 -6.80 3.13 9.58
C GLU A 9 -6.46 4.44 8.90
N VAL A 10 -6.66 4.51 7.59
CA VAL A 10 -6.30 5.65 6.77
C VAL A 10 -7.48 6.04 5.92
N GLU A 11 -7.76 7.34 5.81
CA GLU A 11 -8.77 7.79 4.86
C GLU A 11 -8.33 7.49 3.43
N TRP A 12 -9.31 7.08 2.63
CA TRP A 12 -9.07 6.88 1.21
C TRP A 12 -9.21 8.22 0.50
N GLU A 13 -8.35 8.48 -0.47
CA GLU A 13 -8.40 9.67 -1.31
C GLU A 13 -8.10 9.30 -2.76
N GLU A 14 -8.65 10.10 -3.69
CA GLU A 14 -8.40 9.94 -5.12
C GLU A 14 -6.90 10.04 -5.42
N GLY A 15 -6.38 9.08 -6.18
CA GLY A 15 -4.96 9.01 -6.51
C GLY A 15 -4.06 8.42 -5.42
N LEU A 16 -4.63 7.89 -4.32
CA LEU A 16 -3.86 7.11 -3.35
C LEU A 16 -3.32 5.83 -4.00
N THR A 17 -2.02 5.58 -3.84
CA THR A 17 -1.32 4.42 -4.42
C THR A 17 -0.60 3.60 -3.36
N VAL A 18 -0.26 2.34 -3.69
CA VAL A 18 0.61 1.51 -2.87
C VAL A 18 1.94 2.21 -2.61
N SER A 19 2.57 2.82 -3.63
CA SER A 19 3.82 3.59 -3.45
C SER A 19 3.65 4.72 -2.43
N GLY A 20 2.58 5.50 -2.55
CA GLY A 20 2.28 6.58 -1.60
C GLY A 20 2.07 6.08 -0.16
N LEU A 21 1.43 4.91 0.00
CA LEU A 21 1.28 4.28 1.32
C LEU A 21 2.62 3.80 1.88
N LEU A 22 3.47 3.15 1.08
CA LEU A 22 4.80 2.70 1.51
C LEU A 22 5.65 3.89 1.99
N GLU A 23 5.61 5.02 1.27
CA GLU A 23 6.29 6.26 1.65
C GLU A 23 5.73 6.84 2.95
N ARG A 24 4.40 6.99 3.04
CA ARG A 24 3.70 7.53 4.22
C ARG A 24 4.03 6.75 5.49
N PHE A 25 4.08 5.43 5.40
CA PHE A 25 4.39 4.54 6.53
C PHE A 25 5.88 4.26 6.71
N ARG A 26 6.74 4.80 5.85
CA ARG A 26 8.20 4.59 5.86
C ARG A 26 8.58 3.11 5.81
N TYR A 27 7.87 2.33 5.01
CA TYR A 27 8.20 0.94 4.75
C TYR A 27 9.31 0.86 3.69
N THR A 28 10.56 0.74 4.16
CA THR A 28 11.76 0.90 3.32
C THR A 28 12.47 -0.42 2.96
N PHE A 29 11.94 -1.56 3.40
CA PHE A 29 12.59 -2.84 3.13
C PHE A 29 12.59 -3.15 1.60
N PRO A 30 13.73 -3.51 1.00
CA PRO A 30 13.83 -3.66 -0.46
C PRO A 30 12.88 -4.69 -1.08
N HIS A 31 12.58 -5.77 -0.35
CA HIS A 31 11.76 -6.90 -0.81
C HIS A 31 10.35 -6.92 -0.20
N ILE A 32 9.72 -5.76 -0.03
CA ILE A 32 8.33 -5.69 0.41
C ILE A 32 7.39 -6.29 -0.65
N ILE A 33 6.58 -7.25 -0.21
CA ILE A 33 5.46 -7.82 -0.96
C ILE A 33 4.18 -7.19 -0.39
N VAL A 34 3.38 -6.59 -1.26
CA VAL A 34 2.09 -6.00 -0.89
C VAL A 34 0.96 -6.90 -1.37
N SER A 35 -0.02 -7.14 -0.50
CA SER A 35 -1.27 -7.79 -0.87
C SER A 35 -2.46 -6.90 -0.49
N ILE A 36 -3.41 -6.76 -1.39
CA ILE A 36 -4.67 -6.04 -1.16
C ILE A 36 -5.79 -7.07 -1.19
N ASN A 37 -6.57 -7.17 -0.10
CA ASN A 37 -7.70 -8.10 0.03
C ASN A 37 -7.36 -9.57 -0.30
N GLY A 38 -6.13 -10.01 0.01
CA GLY A 38 -5.67 -11.38 -0.25
C GLY A 38 -5.00 -11.60 -1.61
N GLU A 39 -4.98 -10.59 -2.48
CA GLU A 39 -4.33 -10.66 -3.79
C GLU A 39 -2.98 -9.95 -3.76
N VAL A 40 -1.92 -10.62 -4.23
CA VAL A 40 -0.59 -10.03 -4.34
C VAL A 40 -0.59 -9.00 -5.46
N VAL A 41 -0.12 -7.79 -5.16
CA VAL A 41 0.05 -6.72 -6.14
C VAL A 41 1.45 -6.81 -6.73
N PRO A 42 1.61 -6.93 -8.06
CA PRO A 42 2.92 -6.83 -8.71
C PRO A 42 3.58 -5.48 -8.46
N ARG A 43 4.90 -5.46 -8.32
CA ARG A 43 5.63 -4.24 -7.91
C ARG A 43 5.49 -3.10 -8.93
N GLU A 44 5.39 -3.44 -10.20
CA GLU A 44 5.14 -2.53 -11.32
C GLU A 44 3.81 -1.79 -11.22
N GLU A 45 2.82 -2.33 -10.49
CA GLU A 45 1.51 -1.69 -10.30
C GLU A 45 1.50 -0.73 -9.10
N TYR A 46 2.52 -0.76 -8.23
CA TYR A 46 2.54 0.06 -7.01
C TYR A 46 2.35 1.58 -7.26
N PRO A 47 2.86 2.17 -8.36
CA PRO A 47 2.67 3.60 -8.63
C PRO A 47 1.26 3.99 -9.09
N THR A 48 0.37 3.02 -9.37
CA THR A 48 -0.93 3.29 -10.01
C THR A 48 -2.12 2.58 -9.36
N ARG A 49 -1.88 1.74 -8.36
CA ARG A 49 -2.89 0.88 -7.72
C ARG A 49 -3.05 1.16 -6.24
#